data_AF-A0AAP3DLF7-F1
#
_entry.id   AF-A0AAP3DLF7-F1
#
_cell.length_a   1.000
_cell.length_b   1.000
_cell.length_c   1.000
_cell.angle_alpha   90.00
_cell.angle_beta   90.00
_cell.angle_gamma   90.00
#
_symmetry.space_group_name_H-M   'P 1'
#
loop_
_entity.id
_entity.type
_entity.pdbx_description
1 polymer ?
#
loop_
_entity_poly.entity_id
_entity_poly.type
_entity_poly.pdbx_seq_one_letter_code
_entity_poly.pdbx_strand_id
1 'polypeptide(L)'
;MGTMETITHEGKLYRKVARKARVGDKFIQITESRAVDLTIGRVYALTGFDEDEDGLFYGDTGDLRYTLGKQYVVLEPVTDTAHNTPIMLISTTPAVEKTYTIQLTAGAMNKLVHALRYYASDVSSGEELRDRFEAIRQS
;
A
#
# COMPACT_ATOMS: atom_id res chain seq x y z
N MET A 1 12.65 15.97 -11.13
CA MET A 1 12.18 15.22 -9.94
C MET A 1 12.12 13.76 -10.33
N GLY A 2 12.94 12.90 -9.69
CA GLY A 2 12.97 11.47 -10.04
C GLY A 2 11.66 10.80 -9.64
N THR A 3 11.07 10.03 -10.54
CA THR A 3 9.87 9.23 -10.30
C THR A 3 10.13 8.25 -9.16
N MET A 4 9.36 8.35 -8.08
CA MET A 4 9.40 7.40 -6.97
C MET A 4 8.82 6.06 -7.45
N GLU A 5 9.67 5.03 -7.56
CA GLU A 5 9.18 3.70 -7.92
C GLU A 5 8.42 3.07 -6.74
N THR A 6 7.20 2.62 -7.02
CA THR A 6 6.31 2.01 -6.01
C THR A 6 5.81 0.64 -6.47
N ILE A 7 5.35 -0.15 -5.50
CA ILE A 7 4.72 -1.46 -5.73
C ILE A 7 3.56 -1.65 -4.75
N THR A 8 2.49 -2.31 -5.22
CA THR A 8 1.43 -2.81 -4.34
C THR A 8 1.73 -4.25 -3.94
N HIS A 9 1.84 -4.52 -2.64
CA HIS A 9 2.03 -5.85 -2.08
C HIS A 9 1.05 -6.03 -0.90
N GLU A 10 0.34 -7.15 -0.85
CA GLU A 10 -0.69 -7.42 0.17
C GLU A 10 -1.71 -6.27 0.35
N GLY A 11 -2.08 -5.61 -0.75
CA GLY A 11 -3.03 -4.49 -0.75
C GLY A 11 -2.51 -3.19 -0.12
N LYS A 12 -1.21 -3.09 0.16
CA LYS A 12 -0.55 -1.87 0.67
C LYS A 12 0.45 -1.35 -0.35
N LEU A 13 0.63 -0.02 -0.38
CA LEU A 13 1.59 0.63 -1.25
C LEU A 13 2.95 0.75 -0.54
N TYR A 14 4.00 0.39 -1.27
CA TYR A 14 5.38 0.47 -0.80
C TYR A 14 6.21 1.29 -1.77
N ARG A 15 7.15 2.06 -1.24
CA ARG A 15 8.23 2.66 -2.01
C ARG A 15 9.41 1.70 -2.07
N LYS A 16 10.03 1.60 -3.24
CA LYS A 16 11.28 0.86 -3.42
C LYS A 16 12.45 1.74 -2.97
N VAL A 17 13.25 1.26 -2.03
CA VAL A 17 14.41 2.00 -1.51
C VAL A 17 15.67 1.17 -1.69
N ALA A 18 16.61 1.69 -2.48
CA ALA A 18 17.92 1.08 -2.67
C ALA A 18 18.82 1.36 -1.46
N ARG A 19 18.71 0.53 -0.42
CA ARG A 19 19.53 0.56 0.79
C ARG A 19 19.67 -0.83 1.40
N LYS A 20 20.64 -1.02 2.30
CA LYS A 20 20.74 -2.26 3.10
C LYS A 20 19.45 -2.44 3.93
N ALA A 21 18.94 -3.67 3.99
CA ALA A 21 17.91 -4.07 4.92
C ALA A 21 18.42 -3.93 6.35
N ARG A 22 17.52 -3.62 7.29
CA ARG A 22 17.82 -3.49 8.72
C ARG A 22 16.68 -4.04 9.56
N VAL A 23 16.98 -4.32 10.82
CA VAL A 23 15.99 -4.80 11.80
C VAL A 23 14.72 -3.92 11.76
N GLY A 24 13.57 -4.56 11.56
CA GLY A 24 12.26 -3.91 11.42
C GLY A 24 11.75 -3.79 9.99
N ASP A 25 12.62 -3.91 8.98
CA ASP A 25 12.19 -4.08 7.60
C ASP A 25 11.47 -5.43 7.44
N LYS A 26 10.41 -5.45 6.62
CA LYS A 26 9.57 -6.64 6.44
C LYS A 26 9.75 -7.32 5.11
N PHE A 27 9.95 -6.52 4.06
CA PHE A 27 9.88 -7.02 2.69
C PHE A 27 11.01 -6.43 1.85
N ILE A 28 11.52 -7.27 0.95
CA ILE A 28 12.46 -6.89 -0.09
C ILE A 28 11.91 -7.32 -1.45
N GLN A 29 12.30 -6.62 -2.51
CA GLN A 29 12.09 -7.07 -3.88
C GLN A 29 13.44 -7.34 -4.52
N ILE A 30 13.61 -8.52 -5.12
CA ILE A 30 14.82 -8.87 -5.87
C ILE A 30 14.85 -8.07 -7.17
N THR A 31 15.92 -7.32 -7.40
CA THR A 31 16.13 -6.52 -8.62
C THR A 31 17.13 -7.17 -9.57
N GLU A 32 18.04 -7.97 -9.02
CA GLU A 32 19.02 -8.75 -9.75
C GLU A 32 19.21 -10.06 -9.00
N SER A 33 19.46 -11.18 -9.69
CA SER A 33 19.76 -12.44 -9.02
C SER A 33 20.94 -13.13 -9.66
N ARG A 34 21.80 -13.72 -8.82
CA ARG A 34 22.81 -14.72 -9.21
C ARG A 34 22.45 -16.13 -8.75
N ALA A 35 21.38 -16.26 -7.97
CA ALA A 35 20.89 -17.52 -7.45
C ALA A 35 19.78 -18.07 -8.35
N VAL A 36 19.80 -19.37 -8.60
CA VAL A 36 18.87 -20.05 -9.51
C VAL A 36 17.43 -20.13 -8.96
N ASP A 37 17.26 -19.93 -7.66
CA ASP A 37 16.01 -20.06 -6.91
C ASP A 37 15.46 -18.70 -6.44
N LEU A 38 15.88 -17.60 -7.06
CA LEU A 38 15.34 -16.27 -6.78
C LEU A 38 14.78 -15.63 -8.06
N THR A 39 13.47 -15.45 -8.08
CA THR A 39 12.76 -14.72 -9.13
C THR A 39 12.97 -13.20 -9.03
N ILE A 40 13.50 -12.59 -10.09
CA ILE A 40 13.61 -11.12 -10.22
C ILE A 40 12.21 -10.49 -10.25
N GLY A 41 12.04 -9.40 -9.51
CA GLY A 41 10.76 -8.69 -9.35
C GLY A 41 9.85 -9.28 -8.28
N ARG A 42 10.16 -10.46 -7.73
CA ARG A 42 9.38 -11.07 -6.66
C ARG A 42 9.68 -10.39 -5.31
N VAL A 43 8.63 -10.32 -4.48
CA VAL A 43 8.72 -9.85 -3.09
C VAL A 43 8.95 -11.04 -2.16
N TYR A 44 9.90 -10.90 -1.25
CA TYR A 44 10.21 -11.88 -0.21
C TYR A 44 10.09 -11.24 1.17
N ALA A 45 9.61 -12.02 2.13
CA ALA A 45 9.51 -11.62 3.52
C ALA A 45 10.82 -11.92 4.27
N LEU A 46 11.33 -10.93 4.99
CA LEU A 46 12.48 -11.11 5.87
C LEU A 46 12.04 -11.90 7.11
N THR A 47 12.81 -12.92 7.47
CA THR A 47 12.57 -13.78 8.64
C THR A 47 13.52 -13.47 9.80
N GLY A 48 14.61 -12.75 9.53
CA GLY A 48 15.62 -12.39 10.53
C GLY A 48 16.82 -11.68 9.91
N PHE A 49 17.89 -11.59 10.67
CA PHE A 49 19.19 -11.06 10.26
C PHE A 49 20.28 -11.98 10.79
N ASP A 50 21.36 -12.16 10.04
CA ASP A 50 22.54 -12.91 10.50
C ASP A 50 23.50 -12.03 11.33
N GLU A 51 24.65 -12.60 11.72
CA GLU A 51 25.66 -11.92 12.53
C GLU A 51 26.31 -10.70 11.81
N ASP A 52 26.27 -10.69 10.47
CA ASP A 52 26.76 -9.59 9.62
C ASP A 52 25.66 -8.57 9.27
N GLU A 53 24.49 -8.68 9.93
CA GLU A 53 23.30 -7.88 9.71
C GLU A 53 22.72 -8.00 8.29
N ASP A 54 22.93 -9.12 7.61
CA ASP A 54 22.28 -9.41 6.33
C ASP A 54 20.91 -10.05 6.56
N GLY A 55 19.90 -9.57 5.83
CA GLY A 55 18.52 -10.00 5.99
C GLY A 55 18.31 -11.42 5.50
N LEU A 56 17.76 -12.28 6.36
CA LEU A 56 17.45 -13.68 6.06
C LEU A 56 16.03 -13.81 5.48
N PHE A 57 15.85 -14.70 4.50
CA PHE A 57 14.54 -14.98 3.88
C PHE A 57 14.53 -16.35 3.17
N TYR A 58 13.36 -16.87 2.83
CA TYR A 58 13.24 -18.13 2.08
C TYR A 58 13.10 -17.87 0.57
N GLY A 59 13.89 -18.57 -0.25
CA GLY A 59 13.83 -18.52 -1.72
C GLY A 59 12.63 -19.26 -2.32
N ASP A 60 12.58 -19.34 -3.66
CA ASP A 60 11.47 -20.00 -4.38
C ASP A 60 11.37 -21.51 -4.10
N THR A 61 12.48 -22.16 -3.71
CA THR A 61 12.53 -23.59 -3.32
C THR A 61 12.29 -23.82 -1.83
N GLY A 62 12.18 -22.76 -1.03
CA GLY A 62 12.07 -22.86 0.44
C GLY A 62 13.41 -22.95 1.17
N ASP A 63 14.54 -22.83 0.48
CA ASP A 63 15.86 -22.76 1.11
C ASP A 63 16.13 -21.39 1.73
N LEU A 64 16.87 -21.36 2.83
CA LEU A 64 17.25 -20.12 3.50
C LEU A 64 18.31 -19.37 2.66
N ARG A 65 18.07 -18.08 2.46
CA ARG A 65 18.91 -17.12 1.75
C ARG A 65 19.15 -15.89 2.62
N TYR A 66 20.15 -15.10 2.22
CA TYR A 66 20.50 -13.84 2.85
C TYR A 66 20.63 -12.74 1.79
N THR A 67 20.35 -11.51 2.18
CA THR A 67 20.43 -10.37 1.27
C THR A 67 21.88 -10.09 0.89
N LEU A 68 22.15 -9.93 -0.42
CA LEU A 68 23.50 -9.67 -0.92
C LEU A 68 23.57 -8.34 -1.68
N GLY A 69 24.45 -7.44 -1.21
CA GLY A 69 24.83 -6.24 -1.93
C GLY A 69 23.64 -5.39 -2.43
N LYS A 70 23.59 -5.17 -3.75
CA LYS A 70 22.58 -4.34 -4.45
C LYS A 70 21.53 -5.15 -5.22
N GLN A 71 21.40 -6.43 -4.92
CA GLN A 71 20.50 -7.36 -5.63
C GLN A 71 19.02 -7.20 -5.25
N TYR A 72 18.72 -6.23 -4.40
CA TYR A 72 17.38 -5.99 -3.89
C TYR A 72 17.15 -4.52 -3.58
N VAL A 73 15.88 -4.20 -3.42
CA VAL A 73 15.41 -2.97 -2.78
C VAL A 73 14.57 -3.33 -1.57
N VAL A 74 14.63 -2.50 -0.54
CA VAL A 74 13.74 -2.60 0.61
C VAL A 74 12.39 -1.97 0.27
N LEU A 75 11.31 -2.63 0.67
CA LEU A 75 9.97 -2.10 0.54
C LEU A 75 9.59 -1.38 1.83
N GLU A 76 9.72 -0.06 1.81
CA GLU A 76 9.22 0.75 2.90
C GLU A 76 7.74 1.04 2.67
N PRO A 77 6.87 0.80 3.66
CA PRO A 77 5.48 1.18 3.52
C PRO A 77 5.45 2.67 3.26
N VAL A 78 4.63 3.09 2.28
CA VAL A 78 4.30 4.49 2.16
C VAL A 78 3.38 4.79 3.34
N THR A 79 3.97 5.11 4.50
CA THR A 79 3.23 5.60 5.65
C THR A 79 2.72 6.96 5.27
N ASP A 80 1.43 6.97 4.96
CA ASP A 80 0.78 8.09 4.36
C ASP A 80 0.51 9.20 5.38
N THR A 81 1.49 10.07 5.58
CA THR A 81 1.19 11.46 5.95
C THR A 81 0.47 12.21 4.82
N ALA A 82 0.45 11.66 3.59
CA ALA A 82 -0.24 12.24 2.43
C ALA A 82 -1.63 11.61 2.11
N HIS A 83 -1.94 10.39 2.56
CA HIS A 83 -3.28 9.78 2.44
C HIS A 83 -4.10 9.81 3.76
N ASN A 84 -3.61 10.57 4.75
CA ASN A 84 -4.35 10.96 5.96
C ASN A 84 -4.92 12.39 5.86
N THR A 85 -5.02 12.98 4.66
CA THR A 85 -5.74 14.24 4.50
C THR A 85 -7.22 13.96 4.74
N PRO A 86 -7.84 14.50 5.80
CA PRO A 86 -9.24 14.26 6.07
C PRO A 86 -10.07 14.87 4.94
N ILE A 87 -10.83 14.04 4.22
CA ILE A 87 -11.87 14.54 3.32
C ILE A 87 -13.01 15.05 4.21
N MET A 88 -13.35 16.34 4.10
CA MET A 88 -14.44 16.95 4.86
C MET A 88 -15.73 16.94 4.03
N LEU A 89 -16.76 16.23 4.49
CA LEU A 89 -18.10 16.28 3.91
C LEU A 89 -18.93 17.33 4.65
N ILE A 90 -19.49 18.30 3.93
CA ILE A 90 -20.40 19.32 4.51
C ILE A 90 -21.83 18.96 4.09
N SER A 91 -22.70 18.63 5.05
CA SER A 91 -24.14 18.47 4.83
C SER A 91 -24.86 19.78 5.17
N THR A 92 -25.63 20.34 4.24
CA THR A 92 -26.29 21.65 4.40
C THR A 92 -27.83 21.54 4.30
N THR A 93 -28.54 20.96 5.30
CA THR A 93 -29.94 21.29 5.78
C THR A 93 -30.67 20.15 6.55
N PRO A 94 -31.65 20.42 7.48
CA PRO A 94 -31.79 21.57 8.41
C PRO A 94 -31.95 21.24 9.93
N ALA A 95 -31.71 22.29 10.74
CA ALA A 95 -32.27 22.72 12.05
C ALA A 95 -31.93 22.05 13.40
N VAL A 96 -31.06 21.05 13.48
CA VAL A 96 -30.27 20.84 14.72
C VAL A 96 -28.85 20.58 14.28
N GLU A 97 -28.05 21.64 14.17
CA GLU A 97 -26.68 21.60 13.65
C GLU A 97 -25.83 20.64 14.47
N LYS A 98 -25.70 19.41 13.97
CA LYS A 98 -24.63 18.51 14.34
C LYS A 98 -23.74 18.35 13.14
N THR A 99 -22.61 19.05 13.19
CA THR A 99 -21.51 18.83 12.26
C THR A 99 -20.87 17.50 12.60
N TYR A 100 -20.93 16.55 11.68
CA TYR A 100 -20.22 15.28 11.79
C TYR A 100 -18.99 15.32 10.89
N THR A 101 -17.81 15.30 11.49
CA THR A 101 -16.56 15.11 10.75
C THR A 101 -16.31 13.62 10.62
N ILE A 102 -16.40 13.09 9.40
CA ILE A 102 -15.99 11.71 9.10
C ILE A 102 -14.60 11.78 8.49
N GLN A 103 -13.59 11.28 9.20
CA GLN A 103 -12.25 11.12 8.66
C GLN A 103 -12.15 9.79 7.92
N LEU A 104 -12.02 9.84 6.60
CA LEU A 104 -11.81 8.66 5.76
C LEU A 104 -10.40 8.70 5.17
N THR A 105 -9.69 7.57 5.23
CA THR A 105 -8.45 7.40 4.48
C THR A 105 -8.78 7.16 3.00
N ALA A 106 -7.85 7.43 2.09
CA ALA A 106 -8.04 7.12 0.66
C ALA A 106 -8.37 5.62 0.43
N GLY A 107 -7.79 4.72 1.25
CA GLY A 107 -8.12 3.30 1.21
C GLY A 107 -9.55 2.99 1.67
N ALA A 108 -10.02 3.64 2.73
CA ALA A 108 -11.42 3.54 3.17
C ALA A 108 -12.38 4.12 2.12
N MET A 109 -12.00 5.22 1.47
CA MET A 109 -12.76 5.83 0.37
C MET A 109 -12.86 4.89 -0.84
N ASN A 110 -11.77 4.25 -1.25
CA ASN A 110 -11.79 3.27 -2.34
C ASN A 110 -12.70 2.07 -2.02
N LYS A 111 -12.65 1.57 -0.79
CA LYS A 111 -13.55 0.48 -0.34
C LYS A 111 -15.01 0.92 -0.32
N LEU A 112 -15.29 2.14 0.15
CA LEU A 112 -16.63 2.72 0.14
C LEU A 112 -17.17 2.83 -1.29
N VAL A 113 -16.41 3.41 -2.20
CA VAL A 113 -16.78 3.54 -3.62
C VAL A 113 -17.00 2.16 -4.26
N HIS A 114 -16.16 1.17 -3.94
CA HIS A 114 -16.32 -0.19 -4.45
C HIS A 114 -17.60 -0.86 -3.93
N ALA A 115 -17.91 -0.72 -2.64
CA ALA A 115 -19.16 -1.20 -2.06
C ALA A 115 -20.38 -0.49 -2.67
N LEU A 116 -20.28 0.82 -2.91
CA LEU A 116 -21.33 1.60 -3.55
C LEU A 116 -21.55 1.20 -5.01
N ARG A 117 -20.53 0.76 -5.74
CA ARG A 117 -20.71 0.19 -7.10
C ARG A 117 -21.58 -1.07 -7.09
N TYR A 118 -21.42 -1.91 -6.07
CA TYR A 118 -22.27 -3.09 -5.89
C TYR A 118 -23.70 -2.71 -5.48
N TYR A 119 -23.85 -1.76 -4.56
CA TYR A 119 -25.18 -1.27 -4.20
C TYR A 119 -25.89 -0.53 -5.35
N ALA A 120 -25.14 0.19 -6.18
CA ALA A 120 -25.62 0.91 -7.35
C ALA A 120 -26.12 0.00 -8.48
N SER A 121 -25.67 -1.27 -8.54
CA SER A 121 -26.21 -2.21 -9.53
C SER A 121 -27.67 -2.57 -9.23
N ASP A 122 -28.07 -2.44 -7.97
CA ASP A 122 -29.37 -2.91 -7.49
C ASP A 122 -30.34 -1.76 -7.20
N VAL A 123 -29.82 -0.56 -6.92
CA VAL A 123 -30.63 0.62 -6.57
C VAL A 123 -30.05 1.90 -7.19
N SER A 124 -30.90 2.68 -7.89
CA SER A 124 -30.49 3.92 -8.55
C SER A 124 -29.92 4.99 -7.61
N SER A 125 -30.39 5.04 -6.36
CA SER A 125 -29.83 5.91 -5.33
C SER A 125 -28.38 5.55 -4.95
N GLY A 126 -27.98 4.29 -5.16
CA GLY A 126 -26.60 3.86 -5.03
C GLY A 126 -25.69 4.43 -6.11
N GLU A 127 -26.22 4.63 -7.32
CA GLU A 127 -25.46 5.19 -8.45
C GLU A 127 -25.13 6.67 -8.21
N GLU A 128 -26.13 7.46 -7.82
CA GLU A 128 -25.94 8.86 -7.47
C GLU A 128 -24.95 9.04 -6.31
N LEU A 129 -25.05 8.19 -5.28
CA LEU A 129 -24.16 8.25 -4.13
C LEU A 129 -22.72 7.86 -4.51
N ARG A 130 -22.54 6.81 -5.32
CA ARG A 130 -21.24 6.41 -5.87
C ARG A 130 -20.58 7.58 -6.61
N ASP A 131 -21.32 8.22 -7.50
CA ASP A 131 -20.78 9.28 -8.36
C ASP A 131 -20.37 10.51 -7.56
N ARG A 132 -21.13 10.88 -6.54
CA ARG A 132 -20.76 11.94 -5.60
C ARG A 132 -19.45 11.63 -4.87
N PHE A 133 -19.28 10.40 -4.37
CA PHE A 133 -18.04 10.00 -3.70
C PHE A 133 -16.85 9.84 -4.66
N GLU A 134 -17.07 9.44 -5.90
CA GLU A 134 -16.04 9.43 -6.95
C GLU A 134 -15.57 10.85 -7.30
N ALA A 135 -16.50 11.81 -7.41
CA ALA A 135 -16.16 13.21 -7.66
C ALA A 135 -15.29 13.79 -6.53
N ILE A 136 -15.64 13.50 -5.27
CA ILE A 136 -14.85 13.91 -4.08
C ILE A 136 -13.49 13.22 -4.05
N ARG A 137 -13.40 11.97 -4.53
CA ARG A 137 -12.12 11.25 -4.60
C ARG A 137 -11.17 11.84 -5.66
N GLN A 138 -11.72 12.45 -6.70
CA GLN A 138 -10.97 13.00 -7.83
C GLN A 138 -10.62 14.50 -7.67
N SER A 139 -11.22 15.20 -6.70
CA SER A 139 -10.93 16.60 -6.36
C SER A 139 -9.70 16.74 -5.46
#